data_AF-A0AAD6U2X2-F1
#
_entry.id   AF-A0AAD6U2X2-F1
#
_cell.length_a   1.000
_cell.length_b   1.000
_cell.length_c   1.000
_cell.angle_alpha   90.00
_cell.angle_beta   90.00
_cell.angle_gamma   90.00
#
_symmetry.space_group_name_H-M   'P 1'
#
loop_
_entity.id
_entity.type
_entity.pdbx_description
1 polymer ?
#
loop_
_entity_poly.entity_id
_entity_poly.type
_entity_poly.pdbx_seq_one_letter_code
_entity_poly.pdbx_strand_id
1 'polypeptide(L)'
;MDQLIPYQAILFPTDGRPPSVVQLMTSPTQFGMNSGPRMPHPEAHMDYIAEANGLGGAKPWKYLLVEALEGMNKKFTNPYIVYYPTVSRDGMPFPINKCIRDLQGSHFDERVAWRGNVIIAKYRDHPFVSMMDASMADFPILKNFIRGRGSPQIQY
;
A
#
# COMPACT_ATOMS: atom_id res chain seq x y z
N MET A 1 0.32 -22.75 -15.99
CA MET A 1 1.28 -22.25 -14.99
C MET A 1 0.72 -20.97 -14.43
N ASP A 2 0.54 -20.87 -13.11
CA ASP A 2 0.08 -19.66 -12.44
C ASP A 2 1.18 -18.60 -12.51
N GLN A 3 1.20 -17.82 -13.59
CA GLN A 3 2.24 -16.84 -13.82
C GLN A 3 2.11 -15.72 -12.80
N LEU A 4 3.04 -15.63 -11.85
CA LEU A 4 3.17 -14.46 -10.99
C LEU A 4 3.74 -13.31 -11.84
N ILE A 5 3.10 -12.14 -11.78
CA ILE A 5 3.54 -10.96 -12.53
C ILE A 5 4.11 -9.94 -11.54
N PRO A 6 5.40 -9.57 -11.67
CA PRO A 6 6.02 -8.55 -10.85
C PRO A 6 5.66 -7.14 -11.32
N TYR A 7 5.71 -6.18 -10.40
CA TYR A 7 5.69 -4.74 -10.68
C TYR A 7 6.43 -3.98 -9.57
N GLN A 8 6.88 -2.77 -9.86
CA GLN A 8 7.58 -1.93 -8.89
C GLN A 8 6.60 -1.09 -8.05
N ALA A 9 6.87 -1.00 -6.76
CA ALA A 9 6.11 -0.21 -5.78
C ALA A 9 7.08 0.56 -4.87
N ILE A 10 6.61 1.59 -4.17
CA ILE A 10 7.42 2.34 -3.20
C ILE A 10 7.08 1.85 -1.79
N LEU A 11 8.08 1.35 -1.07
CA LEU A 11 8.03 0.99 0.34
C LEU A 11 8.39 2.19 1.20
N PHE A 12 7.54 2.48 2.18
CA PHE A 12 7.80 3.35 3.32
C PHE A 12 8.05 2.46 4.54
N PRO A 13 9.32 2.22 4.91
CA PRO A 13 9.64 1.28 5.98
C PRO A 13 9.35 1.89 7.35
N THR A 14 8.87 1.05 8.28
CA THR A 14 8.47 1.48 9.62
C THR A 14 9.66 1.91 10.49
N ASP A 15 10.84 1.38 10.19
CA ASP A 15 12.07 1.54 10.97
C ASP A 15 12.75 2.91 10.84
N GLY A 16 12.31 3.75 9.90
CA GLY A 16 12.84 5.10 9.67
C GLY A 16 13.87 5.19 8.55
N ARG A 17 14.18 4.10 7.85
CA ARG A 17 14.96 4.17 6.60
C ARG A 17 14.22 5.02 5.54
N PRO A 18 14.94 5.59 4.57
CA PRO A 18 14.32 6.31 3.46
C PRO A 18 13.38 5.40 2.64
N PRO A 19 12.34 5.97 1.99
CA PRO A 19 11.53 5.25 1.04
C PRO A 19 12.36 4.64 -0.09
N SER A 20 11.99 3.45 -0.54
CA SER A 20 12.71 2.72 -1.58
C SER A 20 11.76 2.00 -2.53
N VAL A 21 12.22 1.74 -3.74
CA VAL A 21 11.47 0.95 -4.72
C VAL A 21 11.67 -0.53 -4.42
N VAL A 22 10.57 -1.28 -4.35
CA VAL A 22 10.54 -2.72 -4.11
C VAL A 22 9.68 -3.42 -5.16
N GLN A 23 10.00 -4.68 -5.44
CA GLN A 23 9.21 -5.52 -6.32
C GLN A 23 8.04 -6.15 -5.55
N LEU A 24 6.82 -5.99 -6.06
CA LEU A 24 5.62 -6.69 -5.61
C LEU A 24 5.17 -7.72 -6.64
N MET A 25 4.61 -8.82 -6.15
CA MET A 25 4.10 -9.90 -6.98
C MET A 25 2.57 -9.84 -7.04
N THR A 26 2.00 -10.29 -8.15
CA THR A 26 0.57 -10.56 -8.27
C THR A 26 0.28 -12.01 -8.66
N SER A 27 -0.68 -12.65 -8.01
CA SER A 27 -1.22 -13.95 -8.44
C SER A 27 -2.52 -13.80 -9.23
N PRO A 28 -2.88 -14.76 -10.09
CA PRO A 28 -4.24 -14.85 -10.62
C PRO A 28 -5.26 -14.97 -9.49
N THR A 29 -6.43 -14.34 -9.62
CA THR A 29 -7.58 -14.67 -8.76
C THR A 29 -8.25 -15.93 -9.29
N GLN A 30 -8.72 -16.81 -8.41
CA GLN A 30 -9.17 -18.19 -8.73
C GLN A 30 -10.37 -18.28 -9.70
N PHE A 31 -10.94 -17.16 -10.14
CA PHE A 31 -12.14 -17.11 -10.99
C PHE A 31 -11.99 -16.28 -12.29
N GLY A 32 -10.79 -15.89 -12.68
CA GLY A 32 -10.58 -15.04 -13.87
C GLY A 32 -9.84 -15.73 -15.02
N MET A 33 -10.37 -15.62 -16.23
CA MET A 33 -9.60 -15.72 -17.48
C MET A 33 -8.31 -14.85 -17.38
N ASN A 34 -7.30 -15.11 -18.22
CA ASN A 34 -5.97 -14.47 -18.21
C ASN A 34 -5.93 -12.92 -18.13
N SER A 35 -7.07 -12.21 -18.25
CA SER A 35 -7.24 -10.76 -18.16
C SER A 35 -7.98 -10.26 -16.90
N GLY A 36 -8.29 -11.12 -15.93
CA GLY A 36 -9.04 -10.76 -14.72
C GLY A 36 -8.21 -10.00 -13.66
N PRO A 37 -8.86 -9.45 -12.61
CA PRO A 37 -8.18 -8.84 -11.48
C PRO A 37 -7.16 -9.80 -10.86
N ARG A 38 -5.98 -9.29 -10.55
CA ARG A 38 -4.88 -10.05 -9.98
C ARG A 38 -4.69 -9.68 -8.52
N MET A 39 -4.42 -10.67 -7.69
CA MET A 39 -4.21 -10.50 -6.26
C MET A 39 -2.80 -9.95 -6.00
N PRO A 40 -2.62 -8.72 -5.48
CA PRO A 40 -1.29 -8.26 -5.06
C PRO A 40 -0.89 -8.91 -3.73
N HIS A 41 0.42 -9.05 -3.51
CA HIS A 41 1.00 -9.63 -2.29
C HIS A 41 1.86 -8.62 -1.50
N PRO A 42 1.27 -7.52 -0.97
CA PRO A 42 2.01 -6.55 -0.17
C PRO A 42 2.52 -7.13 1.16
N GLU A 43 1.92 -8.22 1.65
CA GLU A 43 2.35 -8.92 2.87
C GLU A 43 3.82 -9.37 2.82
N ALA A 44 4.39 -9.57 1.62
CA ALA A 44 5.79 -9.92 1.43
C ALA A 44 6.77 -8.85 1.97
N HIS A 45 6.30 -7.60 2.12
CA HIS A 45 7.08 -6.47 2.65
C HIS A 45 6.49 -5.88 3.94
N MET A 46 5.51 -6.55 4.55
CA MET A 46 4.89 -6.11 5.81
C MET A 46 5.41 -6.92 6.98
N ASP A 47 6.39 -6.37 7.70
CA ASP A 47 6.98 -7.04 8.85
C ASP A 47 5.92 -7.35 9.91
N TYR A 48 5.99 -8.55 10.48
CA TYR A 48 5.14 -9.00 11.59
C TYR A 48 3.62 -9.10 11.27
N ILE A 49 3.25 -9.01 9.99
CA ILE A 49 1.87 -9.25 9.55
C ILE A 49 1.45 -10.70 9.79
N ALA A 50 0.19 -10.89 10.20
CA ALA A 50 -0.40 -12.22 10.31
C ALA A 50 -0.29 -12.97 8.99
N GLU A 51 -0.13 -14.29 9.06
CA GLU A 51 -0.19 -15.11 7.86
C GLU A 51 -1.61 -15.11 7.33
N ALA A 52 -1.75 -15.00 6.00
CA ALA A 52 -3.05 -15.15 5.37
C ALA A 52 -3.51 -16.60 5.55
N ASN A 53 -4.42 -16.85 6.49
CA ASN A 53 -5.06 -18.16 6.62
C ASN A 53 -5.75 -18.47 5.28
N GLY A 54 -5.26 -19.48 4.56
CA GLY A 54 -5.54 -19.71 3.15
C GLY A 54 -7.01 -19.75 2.75
N LEU A 55 -7.26 -19.67 1.43
CA LEU A 55 -8.52 -19.95 0.72
C LEU A 55 -9.81 -19.55 1.47
N GLY A 56 -9.92 -18.29 1.90
CA GLY A 56 -11.15 -17.74 2.47
C GLY A 56 -10.94 -16.80 3.67
N GLY A 57 -9.74 -16.74 4.24
CA GLY A 57 -9.41 -15.81 5.32
C GLY A 57 -9.42 -14.34 4.89
N ALA A 58 -9.85 -13.46 5.79
CA ALA A 58 -9.69 -12.02 5.62
C ALA A 58 -8.20 -11.68 5.48
N LYS A 59 -7.87 -10.80 4.52
CA LYS A 59 -6.49 -10.37 4.32
C LYS A 59 -6.01 -9.62 5.56
N PRO A 60 -4.77 -9.87 6.02
CA PRO A 60 -4.23 -9.21 7.20
C PRO A 60 -3.78 -7.75 6.92
N TRP A 61 -4.11 -7.24 5.73
CA TRP A 61 -3.84 -5.89 5.26
C TRP A 61 -5.08 -5.31 4.57
N LYS A 62 -5.13 -3.98 4.49
CA LYS A 62 -6.12 -3.22 3.72
C LYS A 62 -5.44 -2.35 2.68
N TYR A 63 -6.26 -1.72 1.83
CA TYR A 63 -5.79 -0.78 0.84
C TYR A 63 -6.64 0.48 0.78
N LEU A 64 -6.04 1.55 0.26
CA LEU A 64 -6.68 2.82 -0.04
C LEU A 64 -6.31 3.23 -1.46
N LEU A 65 -7.26 3.76 -2.22
CA LEU A 65 -7.00 4.33 -3.54
C LEU A 65 -6.66 5.81 -3.43
N VAL A 66 -5.62 6.23 -4.14
CA VAL A 66 -5.19 7.62 -4.26
C VAL A 66 -5.40 8.05 -5.70
N GLU A 67 -6.62 8.51 -5.97
CA GLU A 67 -7.06 8.91 -7.29
C GLU A 67 -6.87 10.38 -7.60
N ALA A 68 -6.73 11.22 -6.56
CA ALA A 68 -6.50 12.65 -6.68
C ALA A 68 -5.84 13.16 -5.38
N LEU A 69 -5.12 14.28 -5.48
CA LEU A 69 -4.74 15.08 -4.32
C LEU A 69 -5.85 16.06 -3.96
N GLU A 70 -5.78 16.58 -2.74
CA GLU A 70 -6.63 17.68 -2.32
C GLU A 70 -6.45 18.90 -3.25
N GLY A 71 -7.56 19.50 -3.66
CA GLY A 71 -7.57 20.63 -4.60
C GLY A 71 -7.49 20.27 -6.09
N MET A 72 -7.40 18.98 -6.46
CA MET A 72 -7.43 18.56 -7.87
C MET A 72 -8.86 18.40 -8.39
N ASN A 73 -9.13 18.98 -9.57
CA ASN A 73 -10.43 18.89 -10.25
C ASN A 73 -10.57 17.66 -11.17
N LYS A 74 -9.49 16.89 -11.33
CA LYS A 74 -9.44 15.67 -12.15
C LYS A 74 -8.63 14.60 -11.43
N LYS A 75 -8.97 13.33 -11.65
CA LYS A 75 -8.19 12.19 -11.17
C LYS A 75 -6.85 12.11 -11.90
N PHE A 76 -5.87 11.45 -11.29
CA PHE A 76 -4.62 11.06 -11.96
C PHE A 76 -4.91 10.17 -13.16
N THR A 77 -4.13 10.33 -14.24
CA THR A 77 -4.13 9.38 -15.37
C THR A 77 -3.68 7.99 -14.91
N ASN A 78 -2.70 7.94 -14.01
CA ASN A 78 -2.19 6.70 -13.42
C ASN A 78 -2.26 6.85 -11.89
N PRO A 79 -3.36 6.43 -11.26
CA PRO A 79 -3.54 6.53 -9.82
C PRO A 79 -2.68 5.56 -9.01
N TYR A 80 -2.77 5.65 -7.68
CA TYR A 80 -2.00 4.82 -6.76
C TYR A 80 -2.88 3.99 -5.81
N ILE A 81 -2.32 2.90 -5.31
CA ILE A 81 -2.91 2.04 -4.27
C ILE A 81 -1.95 2.01 -3.09
N VAL A 82 -2.43 2.38 -1.91
CA VAL A 82 -1.66 2.32 -0.66
C VAL A 82 -2.08 1.06 0.10
N TYR A 83 -1.15 0.15 0.31
CA TYR A 83 -1.31 -1.04 1.15
C TYR A 83 -0.77 -0.79 2.54
N TYR A 84 -1.53 -1.19 3.57
CA TYR A 84 -1.11 -1.06 4.96
C TYR A 84 -1.59 -2.27 5.79
N PRO A 85 -0.79 -2.71 6.78
CA PRO A 85 -1.11 -3.87 7.59
C PRO A 85 -2.22 -3.54 8.60
N THR A 86 -3.07 -4.52 8.89
CA THR A 86 -4.20 -4.37 9.82
C THR A 86 -4.29 -5.48 10.86
N VAL A 87 -3.67 -6.64 10.62
CA VAL A 87 -3.65 -7.76 11.56
C VAL A 87 -2.21 -8.24 11.74
N SER A 88 -1.68 -8.16 12.96
CA SER A 88 -0.36 -8.67 13.34
C SER A 88 -0.44 -10.13 13.76
N ARG A 89 0.70 -10.82 13.77
CA ARG A 89 0.78 -12.25 14.13
C ARG A 89 0.30 -12.58 15.55
N ASP A 90 0.45 -11.64 16.47
CA ASP A 90 0.19 -11.82 17.90
C ASP A 90 -0.96 -10.93 18.42
N GLY A 91 -1.59 -10.14 17.55
CA GLY A 91 -2.61 -9.16 17.93
C GLY A 91 -2.06 -7.84 18.50
N MET A 92 -0.73 -7.67 18.58
CA MET A 92 -0.13 -6.41 19.04
C MET A 92 -0.21 -5.32 17.96
N PRO A 93 -0.40 -4.04 18.33
CA PRO A 93 -0.40 -2.95 17.36
C PRO A 93 0.92 -2.85 16.60
N PHE A 94 0.84 -2.61 15.29
CA PHE A 94 2.05 -2.30 14.51
C PHE A 94 2.72 -1.01 15.03
N PRO A 95 4.06 -0.92 14.97
CA PRO A 95 4.78 0.29 15.35
C PRO A 95 4.41 1.46 14.43
N ILE A 96 4.49 2.69 14.96
CA ILE A 96 4.32 3.90 14.16
C ILE A 96 5.40 3.92 13.07
N ASN A 97 4.97 4.18 11.83
CA ASN A 97 5.87 4.29 10.71
C ASN A 97 6.71 5.57 10.85
N LYS A 98 7.97 5.41 11.27
CA LYS A 98 8.87 6.55 11.54
C LYS A 98 9.14 7.35 10.27
N CYS A 99 9.29 6.69 9.12
CA CYS A 99 9.48 7.37 7.85
C CYS A 99 8.31 8.30 7.52
N ILE A 100 7.06 7.83 7.67
CA ILE A 100 5.87 8.65 7.39
C ILE A 100 5.70 9.75 8.43
N ARG A 101 5.91 9.45 9.72
CA ARG A 101 5.89 10.44 10.79
C ARG A 101 6.84 11.62 10.48
N ASP A 102 8.06 11.30 10.07
CA ASP A 102 9.07 12.32 9.79
C ASP A 102 8.71 13.12 8.52
N LEU A 103 8.02 12.52 7.54
CA LEU A 103 7.48 13.23 6.36
C LEU A 103 6.29 14.14 6.71
N GLN A 104 5.47 13.79 7.70
CA GLN A 104 4.35 14.60 8.18
C GLN A 104 4.83 15.77 9.05
N GLY A 105 5.92 15.59 9.79
CA GLY A 105 6.52 16.63 10.62
C GLY A 105 5.51 17.22 11.61
N SER A 106 5.29 18.53 11.56
CA SER A 106 4.33 19.22 12.43
C SER A 106 2.86 18.83 12.19
N HIS A 107 2.54 18.17 11.08
CA HIS A 107 1.18 17.69 10.77
C HIS A 107 0.92 16.27 11.30
N PHE A 108 1.90 15.66 11.97
CA PHE A 108 1.75 14.34 12.56
C PHE A 108 0.73 14.35 13.71
N ASP A 109 -0.21 13.42 13.66
CA ASP A 109 -1.15 13.13 14.75
C ASP A 109 -1.12 11.62 15.03
N GLU A 110 -0.68 11.26 16.24
CA GLU A 110 -0.50 9.87 16.66
C GLU A 110 -1.80 9.07 16.60
N ARG A 111 -2.95 9.72 16.82
CA ARG A 111 -4.28 9.06 16.81
C ARG A 111 -4.62 8.48 15.45
N VAL A 112 -4.11 9.10 14.38
CA VAL A 112 -4.31 8.73 12.98
C VAL A 112 -2.99 8.33 12.31
N ALA A 113 -1.98 7.92 13.08
CA ALA A 113 -0.67 7.57 12.53
C ALA A 113 -0.72 6.36 11.61
N TRP A 114 0.06 6.41 10.53
CA TRP A 114 0.39 5.22 9.74
C TRP A 114 1.27 4.28 10.56
N ARG A 115 0.96 2.99 10.52
CA ARG A 115 1.65 1.95 11.31
C ARG A 115 2.13 0.81 10.41
N GLY A 116 3.24 0.19 10.80
CA GLY A 116 3.92 -0.86 10.04
C GLY A 116 4.50 -0.35 8.73
N ASN A 117 4.93 -1.27 7.88
CA ASN A 117 5.43 -0.94 6.54
C ASN A 117 4.25 -0.60 5.63
N VAL A 118 4.35 0.53 4.93
CA VAL A 118 3.33 0.99 3.98
C VAL A 118 3.90 0.87 2.57
N ILE A 119 3.14 0.27 1.66
CA ILE A 119 3.60 0.05 0.29
C ILE A 119 2.65 0.74 -0.67
N ILE A 120 3.17 1.51 -1.62
CA ILE A 120 2.38 2.26 -2.58
C ILE A 120 2.69 1.79 -3.99
N ALA A 121 1.67 1.25 -4.66
CA ALA A 121 1.72 0.79 -6.04
C ALA A 121 1.04 1.78 -6.98
N LYS A 122 1.35 1.67 -8.28
CA LYS A 122 0.74 2.47 -9.34
C LYS A 122 -0.08 1.57 -10.27
N TYR A 123 -1.18 2.09 -10.80
CA TYR A 123 -2.00 1.37 -11.77
C TYR A 123 -2.53 2.29 -12.87
N ARG A 124 -3.06 1.68 -13.93
CA ARG A 124 -3.79 2.33 -15.02
C ARG A 124 -5.20 1.77 -15.10
N ASP A 125 -6.16 2.58 -15.53
CA ASP A 125 -7.55 2.20 -15.81
C ASP A 125 -8.32 1.65 -14.60
N HIS A 126 -8.01 0.42 -14.16
CA HIS A 126 -8.69 -0.28 -13.06
C HIS A 126 -7.68 -0.84 -12.03
N PRO A 127 -7.92 -0.65 -10.72
CA PRO A 127 -7.04 -1.21 -9.69
C PRO A 127 -6.99 -2.74 -9.80
N PHE A 128 -5.82 -3.31 -9.50
CA PHE A 128 -5.54 -4.75 -9.50
C PHE A 128 -5.58 -5.45 -10.86
N VAL A 129 -5.92 -4.75 -11.95
CA VAL A 129 -5.93 -5.32 -13.31
C VAL A 129 -4.65 -4.94 -14.03
N SER A 130 -4.40 -3.63 -14.14
CA SER A 130 -3.30 -3.07 -14.93
C SER A 130 -2.31 -2.34 -14.02
N MET A 131 -1.51 -3.12 -13.29
CA MET A 131 -0.44 -2.58 -12.44
C MET A 131 0.67 -1.97 -13.30
N MET A 132 1.28 -0.89 -12.80
CA MET A 132 2.39 -0.20 -13.44
C MET A 132 3.58 -0.12 -12.49
N ASP A 133 4.78 -0.08 -13.06
CA ASP A 133 5.99 0.19 -12.29
C ASP A 133 5.95 1.61 -11.73
N ALA A 134 5.95 1.72 -10.41
CA ALA A 134 6.29 2.94 -9.70
C ALA A 134 7.81 3.15 -9.71
N SER A 135 8.22 4.41 -9.67
CA SER A 135 9.61 4.82 -9.58
C SER A 135 9.77 5.95 -8.57
N MET A 136 11.00 6.29 -8.20
CA MET A 136 11.24 7.44 -7.32
C MET A 136 10.78 8.79 -7.92
N ALA A 137 10.46 8.86 -9.22
CA ALA A 137 9.81 10.03 -9.81
C ALA A 137 8.37 10.24 -9.30
N ASP A 138 7.71 9.19 -8.78
CA ASP A 138 6.38 9.28 -8.19
C ASP A 138 6.43 9.79 -6.74
N PHE A 139 7.59 9.74 -6.09
CA PHE A 139 7.76 10.09 -4.68
C PHE A 139 7.25 11.50 -4.30
N PRO A 140 7.49 12.58 -5.07
CA PRO A 140 6.95 13.89 -4.73
C PRO A 140 5.42 13.92 -4.63
N ILE A 141 4.72 13.18 -5.48
CA ILE A 141 3.25 13.07 -5.47
C ILE A 141 2.79 12.31 -4.21
N LEU A 142 3.44 11.18 -3.93
CA LEU A 142 3.12 10.35 -2.77
C LEU A 142 3.43 11.05 -1.45
N LYS A 143 4.55 11.78 -1.39
CA LYS A 143 4.91 12.62 -0.24
C LYS A 143 3.85 13.68 0.03
N ASN A 144 3.35 14.35 -1.01
CA ASN A 144 2.29 15.35 -0.87
C ASN A 144 1.01 14.70 -0.30
N PHE A 145 0.62 13.55 -0.86
CA PHE A 145 -0.52 12.78 -0.36
C PHE A 145 -0.40 12.41 1.12
N ILE A 146 0.75 11.86 1.54
CA ILE A 146 0.99 11.40 2.92
C ILE A 146 1.04 12.57 3.91
N ARG A 147 1.64 13.70 3.52
CA ARG A 147 1.84 14.86 4.40
C ARG A 147 0.51 15.41 4.95
N GLY A 148 -0.55 15.37 4.16
CA GLY A 148 -1.87 15.90 4.53
C GLY A 148 -2.83 14.89 5.14
N ARG A 149 -2.46 13.60 5.27
CA ARG A 149 -3.43 12.54 5.62
C ARG A 149 -2.86 11.51 6.60
N GLY A 150 -3.59 11.33 7.71
CA GLY A 150 -3.43 10.17 8.58
C GLY A 150 -3.90 8.86 7.91
N SER A 151 -3.55 7.73 8.52
CA SER A 151 -4.06 6.42 8.14
C SER A 151 -5.59 6.39 8.22
N PRO A 152 -6.28 5.75 7.27
CA PRO A 152 -7.72 5.51 7.37
C PRO A 152 -8.04 4.81 8.71
N GLN A 153 -8.94 5.39 9.49
CA GLN A 153 -9.38 4.79 10.74
C GLN A 153 -10.21 3.54 10.43
N ILE A 154 -9.88 2.43 11.10
CA ILE A 154 -10.76 1.26 11.12
C ILE A 154 -11.84 1.59 12.16
N GLN A 155 -13.04 1.97 11.70
CA GLN A 155 -14.21 1.90 12.59
C GLN A 155 -14.43 0.42 12.91
N TYR A 156 -14.31 0.07 14.19
CA TYR A 156 -14.68 -1.24 14.74
C TYR A 156 -16.19 -1.34 14.87
#